data_AF-A0A2G8T729-F1
#
_entry.id   AF-A0A2G8T729-F1
#
_cell.length_a   1.000
_cell.length_b   1.000
_cell.length_c   1.000
_cell.angle_alpha   90.00
_cell.angle_beta   90.00
_cell.angle_gamma   90.00
#
_symmetry.space_group_name_H-M   'P 1'
#
loop_
_entity.id
_entity.type
_entity.pdbx_description
1 polymer ?
#
loop_
_entity_poly.entity_id
_entity_poly.type
_entity_poly.pdbx_seq_one_letter_code
_entity_poly.pdbx_strand_id
1 'polypeptide(L)'
;MAIEVPIACLTNGTEPVIGAYATASLRQGRLLNPAPKTGINNASKEGGAWSQVSRVGMPLVNEVVIGLDDKDKFNASKPKDDGQFIDYVTNPVLPAVVQTLFPSAPAPTNFPRTDLVTVFLKGIEGVNQPKAVVASEMLRLNTTIAPRPVATQSPLGVAAGDNAGFPNGRRPADDVTDLSLRVAMGA
;
A
#
# COMPACT_ATOMS: atom_id res chain seq x y z
N MET A 1 3.98 -0.90 -20.05
CA MET A 1 2.66 -1.57 -20.23
C MET A 1 1.65 -0.76 -19.46
N ALA A 2 0.57 -0.32 -20.10
CA ALA A 2 -0.55 0.36 -19.46
C ALA A 2 -1.82 -0.42 -19.82
N ILE A 3 -2.79 -0.45 -18.91
CA ILE A 3 -4.11 -1.04 -19.14
C ILE A 3 -5.12 0.10 -19.01
N GLU A 4 -5.98 0.23 -20.01
CA GLU A 4 -7.10 1.17 -20.00
C GLU A 4 -8.39 0.41 -19.77
N VAL A 5 -9.15 0.81 -18.75
CA VAL A 5 -10.42 0.18 -18.38
C VAL A 5 -11.48 1.28 -18.22
N PRO A 6 -12.67 1.14 -18.82
CA PRO A 6 -13.77 2.08 -18.57
C PRO A 6 -14.12 2.13 -17.07
N ILE A 7 -14.36 3.34 -16.53
CA ILE A 7 -14.73 3.54 -15.12
C ILE A 7 -15.96 2.69 -14.74
N ALA A 8 -16.93 2.59 -15.65
CA ALA A 8 -18.14 1.80 -15.45
C ALA A 8 -17.90 0.29 -15.24
N CYS A 9 -16.73 -0.23 -15.61
CA CYS A 9 -16.33 -1.62 -15.33
C CYS A 9 -15.65 -1.79 -13.97
N LEU A 10 -15.22 -0.69 -13.33
CA LEU A 10 -14.46 -0.69 -12.08
C LEU A 10 -15.32 -0.27 -10.88
N THR A 11 -16.29 0.62 -11.08
CA THR A 11 -17.16 1.12 -10.02
C THR A 11 -18.42 0.28 -9.86
N ASN A 12 -19.03 0.33 -8.68
CA ASN A 12 -20.28 -0.36 -8.38
C ASN A 12 -21.35 0.63 -7.91
N GLY A 13 -22.39 0.83 -8.74
CA GLY A 13 -23.49 1.74 -8.44
C GLY A 13 -23.01 3.18 -8.19
N THR A 14 -23.18 3.65 -6.95
CA THR A 14 -22.82 5.02 -6.55
C THR A 14 -21.52 5.12 -5.76
N GLU A 15 -20.72 4.04 -5.68
CA GLU A 15 -19.40 4.06 -5.04
C GLU A 15 -18.33 4.42 -6.08
N PRO A 16 -17.75 5.64 -6.03
CA PRO A 16 -16.72 6.07 -6.99
C PRO A 16 -15.30 5.67 -6.58
N VAL A 17 -15.09 5.18 -5.36
CA VAL A 17 -13.77 4.81 -4.86
C VAL A 17 -13.53 3.33 -5.10
N ILE A 18 -12.44 3.04 -5.82
CA ILE A 18 -11.91 1.69 -5.97
C ILE A 18 -10.67 1.51 -5.10
N GLY A 19 -10.46 0.29 -4.60
CA GLY A 19 -9.25 -0.10 -3.88
C GLY A 19 -8.51 -1.18 -4.65
N ALA A 20 -7.19 -1.07 -4.75
CA ALA A 20 -6.35 -2.06 -5.39
C ALA A 20 -5.13 -2.40 -4.52
N TYR A 21 -4.68 -3.64 -4.64
CA TYR A 21 -3.41 -4.13 -4.13
C TYR A 21 -2.88 -5.19 -5.08
N ALA A 22 -1.56 -5.26 -5.22
CA ALA A 22 -0.88 -6.26 -6.01
C ALA A 22 -0.41 -7.40 -5.11
N THR A 23 -0.31 -8.60 -5.69
CA THR A 23 0.15 -9.80 -4.98
C THR A 23 1.15 -10.56 -5.83
N ALA A 24 2.15 -11.18 -5.20
CA ALA A 24 2.95 -12.23 -5.81
C ALA A 24 2.54 -13.58 -5.22
N SER A 25 2.51 -14.62 -6.05
CA SER A 25 2.14 -15.98 -5.63
C SER A 25 3.15 -17.01 -6.11
N LEU A 26 3.39 -18.02 -5.29
CA LEU A 26 4.20 -19.20 -5.60
C LEU A 26 3.37 -20.47 -5.41
N ARG A 27 3.82 -21.57 -6.00
CA ARG A 27 3.25 -22.89 -5.74
C ARG A 27 3.64 -23.35 -4.33
N GLN A 28 2.72 -24.00 -3.63
CA GLN A 28 2.95 -24.46 -2.25
C GLN A 28 4.03 -25.53 -2.12
N GLY A 29 4.18 -26.40 -3.13
CA GLY A 29 5.13 -27.50 -3.11
C GLY A 29 6.24 -27.29 -4.13
N ARG A 30 7.48 -27.47 -3.68
CA ARG A 30 8.68 -27.57 -4.53
C ARG A 30 9.41 -28.87 -4.24
N LEU A 31 9.54 -29.72 -5.25
CA LEU A 31 10.33 -30.95 -5.16
C LEU A 31 11.57 -30.81 -6.03
N LEU A 32 12.75 -30.98 -5.44
CA LEU A 32 14.01 -30.99 -6.19
C LEU A 32 14.16 -32.30 -6.97
N ASN A 33 14.54 -32.19 -8.24
CA ASN A 33 14.74 -33.34 -9.11
C ASN A 33 16.22 -33.76 -9.08
N PRO A 34 16.59 -34.93 -8.52
CA PRO A 34 17.98 -35.36 -8.43
C PRO A 34 18.57 -35.81 -9.78
N ALA A 35 17.74 -35.99 -10.82
CA ALA A 35 18.15 -36.38 -12.16
C ALA A 35 17.40 -35.55 -13.23
N PRO A 36 17.70 -34.24 -13.37
CA PRO A 36 17.05 -33.39 -14.36
C PRO A 36 17.42 -33.82 -15.78
N LYS A 37 16.42 -33.85 -16.67
CA LYS A 37 16.65 -34.01 -18.12
C LYS A 37 17.25 -32.72 -18.69
N THR A 38 17.88 -32.82 -19.86
CA THR A 38 18.38 -31.66 -20.62
C THR A 38 17.28 -30.61 -20.84
N GLY A 39 17.60 -29.33 -20.63
CA GLY A 39 16.71 -28.19 -20.81
C GLY A 39 16.55 -27.32 -19.56
N ILE A 40 16.03 -26.10 -19.73
CA ILE A 40 15.75 -25.17 -18.62
C ILE A 40 14.50 -25.63 -17.82
N ASN A 41 14.40 -25.23 -16.55
CA ASN A 41 13.25 -25.50 -15.67
C ASN A 41 12.98 -26.98 -15.33
N ASN A 42 13.97 -27.87 -15.43
CA ASN A 42 13.83 -29.29 -15.06
C ASN A 42 14.41 -29.65 -13.67
N ALA A 43 15.06 -28.69 -13.00
CA ALA A 43 15.75 -28.89 -11.72
C ALA A 43 14.79 -29.02 -10.51
N SER A 44 13.57 -28.47 -10.62
CA SER A 44 12.51 -28.65 -9.63
C SER A 44 11.16 -28.90 -10.28
N LYS A 45 10.28 -29.59 -9.57
CA LYS A 45 8.87 -29.77 -9.88
C LYS A 45 8.05 -28.97 -8.89
N GLU A 46 7.27 -28.02 -9.39
CA GLU A 46 6.37 -27.20 -8.59
C GLU A 46 4.96 -27.82 -8.60
N GLY A 47 4.26 -27.79 -7.47
CA GLY A 47 2.94 -28.41 -7.31
C GLY A 47 2.08 -27.77 -6.23
N GLY A 48 0.83 -28.22 -6.14
CA GLY A 48 -0.15 -27.67 -5.18
C GLY A 48 -0.80 -26.36 -5.62
N ALA A 49 -1.59 -25.77 -4.73
CA ALA A 49 -2.27 -24.50 -5.00
C ALA A 49 -1.28 -23.33 -5.07
N TRP A 50 -1.72 -22.23 -5.68
CA TRP A 50 -1.01 -20.95 -5.57
C TRP A 50 -1.21 -20.39 -4.16
N SER A 51 -0.13 -19.92 -3.54
CA SER A 51 -0.14 -19.23 -2.27
C SER A 51 0.47 -17.84 -2.44
N GLN A 52 -0.22 -16.85 -1.91
CA GLN A 52 0.29 -15.49 -1.85
C GLN A 52 1.49 -15.45 -0.91
N VAL A 53 2.59 -14.89 -1.40
CA VAL A 53 3.85 -14.76 -0.63
C VAL A 53 4.29 -13.31 -0.48
N SER A 54 3.58 -12.39 -1.14
CA SER A 54 3.79 -10.96 -1.01
C SER A 54 2.55 -10.20 -1.44
N ARG A 55 2.35 -9.02 -0.85
CA ARG A 55 1.39 -8.03 -1.32
C ARG A 55 1.86 -6.60 -1.09
N VAL A 56 1.29 -5.67 -1.86
CA VAL A 56 1.48 -4.24 -1.67
C VAL A 56 0.27 -3.47 -2.23
N GLY A 57 -0.25 -2.52 -1.48
CA GLY A 57 -1.27 -1.57 -1.89
C GLY A 57 -0.79 -0.14 -1.66
N MET A 58 -1.01 0.36 -0.46
CA MET A 58 -0.47 1.62 0.04
C MET A 58 1.06 1.55 0.19
N PRO A 59 1.83 2.38 -0.55
CA PRO A 59 3.29 2.40 -0.47
C PRO A 59 3.81 2.55 0.96
N LEU A 60 4.93 1.86 1.23
CA LEU A 60 5.68 1.83 2.48
C LEU A 60 5.02 1.09 3.65
N VAL A 61 3.77 0.66 3.53
CA VAL A 61 3.15 -0.12 4.60
C VAL A 61 3.85 -1.47 4.73
N ASN A 62 3.93 -2.25 3.65
CA ASN A 62 4.65 -3.52 3.68
C ASN A 62 6.15 -3.29 3.91
N GLU A 63 6.75 -2.28 3.29
CA GLU A 63 8.20 -2.08 3.25
C GLU A 63 8.77 -1.61 4.60
N VAL A 64 8.10 -0.66 5.27
CA VAL A 64 8.63 0.06 6.43
C VAL A 64 7.73 -0.01 7.66
N VAL A 65 6.40 0.01 7.50
CA VAL A 65 5.48 0.07 8.65
C VAL A 65 5.36 -1.29 9.34
N ILE A 66 5.16 -2.35 8.56
CA ILE A 66 5.03 -3.71 9.08
C ILE A 66 6.39 -4.22 9.55
N GLY A 67 6.43 -4.68 10.81
CA GLY A 67 7.61 -5.26 11.43
C GLY A 67 8.10 -6.53 10.74
N LEU A 68 9.40 -6.81 10.90
CA LEU A 68 10.03 -7.99 10.28
C LEU A 68 9.40 -9.31 10.79
N ASP A 69 9.06 -9.38 12.07
CA ASP A 69 8.51 -10.60 12.69
C ASP A 69 7.17 -11.03 12.08
N ASP A 70 6.35 -10.07 11.64
CA ASP A 70 5.04 -10.32 11.05
C ASP A 70 5.02 -10.15 9.51
N LYS A 71 6.17 -9.91 8.88
CA LYS A 71 6.26 -9.62 7.44
C LYS A 71 5.64 -10.71 6.57
N ASP A 72 5.98 -11.97 6.84
CA ASP A 72 5.46 -13.11 6.08
C ASP A 72 3.97 -13.34 6.35
N LYS A 73 3.53 -13.11 7.59
CA LYS A 73 2.12 -13.19 7.99
C LYS A 73 1.29 -12.11 7.28
N PHE A 74 1.78 -10.88 7.24
CA PHE A 74 1.18 -9.78 6.48
C PHE A 74 1.15 -10.12 4.99
N ASN A 75 2.27 -10.56 4.43
CA ASN A 75 2.40 -10.92 3.02
C ASN A 75 1.48 -12.06 2.58
N ALA A 76 1.15 -13.00 3.47
CA ALA A 76 0.22 -14.10 3.20
C ALA A 76 -1.26 -13.74 3.45
N SER A 77 -1.53 -12.66 4.20
CA SER A 77 -2.89 -12.22 4.55
C SER A 77 -3.58 -11.43 3.43
N LYS A 78 -4.91 -11.25 3.56
CA LYS A 78 -5.68 -10.38 2.66
C LYS A 78 -5.99 -9.05 3.36
N PRO A 79 -6.12 -7.93 2.62
CA PRO A 79 -6.33 -6.61 3.23
C PRO A 79 -7.54 -6.52 4.19
N LYS A 80 -8.59 -7.33 3.96
CA LYS A 80 -9.75 -7.41 4.85
C LYS A 80 -9.41 -7.85 6.28
N ASP A 81 -8.26 -8.49 6.47
CA ASP A 81 -7.79 -9.05 7.75
C ASP A 81 -6.71 -8.15 8.39
N ASP A 82 -6.48 -6.93 7.87
CA ASP A 82 -5.38 -6.04 8.28
C ASP A 82 -5.49 -5.49 9.71
N GLY A 83 -6.67 -5.57 10.31
CA GLY A 83 -6.87 -5.17 11.71
C GLY A 83 -5.94 -5.89 12.68
N GLN A 84 -5.44 -7.09 12.32
CA GLN A 84 -4.46 -7.83 13.13
C GLN A 84 -3.06 -7.18 13.18
N PHE A 85 -2.78 -6.19 12.32
CA PHE A 85 -1.50 -5.47 12.23
C PHE A 85 -1.62 -4.00 12.63
N ILE A 86 -2.77 -3.60 13.20
CA ILE A 86 -3.11 -2.20 13.45
C ILE A 86 -2.07 -1.47 14.32
N ASP A 87 -1.45 -2.19 15.25
CA ASP A 87 -0.44 -1.64 16.17
C ASP A 87 0.76 -1.04 15.46
N TYR A 88 1.17 -1.61 14.31
CA TYR A 88 2.26 -1.06 13.50
C TYR A 88 1.92 0.32 12.91
N VAL A 89 0.63 0.58 12.65
CA VAL A 89 0.15 1.86 12.10
C VAL A 89 -0.16 2.85 13.22
N THR A 90 -0.77 2.40 14.32
CA THR A 90 -1.14 3.28 15.43
C THR A 90 0.05 3.63 16.32
N ASN A 91 1.09 2.80 16.36
CA ASN A 91 2.30 2.99 17.16
C ASN A 91 3.56 2.74 16.31
N PRO A 92 3.77 3.54 15.24
CA PRO A 92 4.85 3.28 14.29
C PRO A 92 6.23 3.50 14.92
N VAL A 93 7.16 2.61 14.60
CA VAL A 93 8.56 2.70 15.05
C VAL A 93 9.35 3.74 14.27
N LEU A 94 9.02 3.96 12.98
CA LEU A 94 9.78 4.83 12.09
C LEU A 94 9.99 6.26 12.65
N PRO A 95 8.97 6.98 13.15
CA PRO A 95 9.18 8.32 13.69
C PRO A 95 10.16 8.36 14.87
N ALA A 96 10.08 7.38 15.78
CA ALA A 96 10.99 7.29 16.92
C ALA A 96 12.44 7.04 16.49
N VAL A 97 12.64 6.20 15.47
CA VAL A 97 13.97 5.94 14.88
C VAL A 97 14.52 7.20 14.21
N VAL A 98 13.68 7.92 13.45
CA VAL A 98 14.08 9.19 12.81
C VAL A 98 14.52 10.21 13.86
N GLN A 99 13.73 10.43 14.92
CA GLN A 99 14.12 11.35 16.00
C GLN A 99 15.43 10.92 16.69
N THR A 100 15.64 9.62 16.88
CA THR A 100 16.86 9.09 17.51
C THR A 100 18.10 9.42 16.66
N LEU A 101 18.01 9.29 15.34
CA LEU A 101 19.10 9.58 14.41
C LEU A 101 19.24 11.08 14.11
N PHE A 102 18.13 11.82 14.17
CA PHE A 102 18.03 13.25 13.84
C PHE A 102 17.23 14.00 14.92
N PRO A 103 17.86 14.36 16.05
CA PRO A 103 17.15 14.97 17.20
C PRO A 103 16.45 16.31 16.91
N SER A 104 16.80 16.99 15.80
CA SER A 104 16.13 18.21 15.34
C SER A 104 14.76 17.96 14.68
N ALA A 105 14.43 16.70 14.38
CA ALA A 105 13.14 16.28 13.83
C ALA A 105 12.35 15.51 14.91
N PRO A 106 11.59 16.20 15.78
CA PRO A 106 10.85 15.53 16.86
C PRO A 106 9.75 14.63 16.29
N ALA A 107 9.66 13.41 16.80
CA ALA A 107 8.60 12.47 16.45
C ALA A 107 7.26 12.89 17.07
N PRO A 108 6.13 12.69 16.37
CA PRO A 108 4.82 12.90 16.96
C PRO A 108 4.57 11.98 18.16
N THR A 109 3.93 12.52 19.19
CA THR A 109 3.63 11.82 20.45
C THR A 109 2.15 11.50 20.64
N ASN A 110 1.31 11.82 19.64
CA ASN A 110 -0.13 11.55 19.65
C ASN A 110 -0.41 10.06 19.36
N PHE A 111 -0.30 9.22 20.39
CA PHE A 111 -0.65 7.81 20.29
C PHE A 111 -2.06 7.55 20.86
N PRO A 112 -2.88 6.69 20.22
CA PRO A 112 -2.63 6.04 18.93
C PRO A 112 -2.69 7.04 17.76
N ARG A 113 -1.83 6.84 16.75
CA ARG A 113 -1.78 7.65 15.50
C ARG A 113 -2.96 7.38 14.57
N THR A 114 -4.16 7.85 14.97
CA THR A 114 -5.40 7.67 14.19
C THR A 114 -5.38 8.39 12.85
N ASP A 115 -4.55 9.43 12.72
CA ASP A 115 -4.26 10.12 11.46
C ASP A 115 -3.59 9.19 10.45
N LEU A 116 -2.65 8.34 10.88
CA LEU A 116 -2.03 7.34 10.02
C LEU A 116 -3.00 6.22 9.64
N VAL A 117 -3.91 5.85 10.54
CA VAL A 117 -5.01 4.92 10.20
C VAL A 117 -5.87 5.50 9.08
N THR A 118 -6.18 6.79 9.14
CA THR A 118 -6.94 7.47 8.08
C THR A 118 -6.17 7.43 6.76
N VAL A 119 -4.93 7.91 6.73
CA VAL A 119 -4.16 8.04 5.48
C VAL A 119 -3.78 6.68 4.89
N PHE A 120 -3.28 5.74 5.70
CA PHE A 120 -2.78 4.46 5.20
C PHE A 120 -3.86 3.39 5.02
N LEU A 121 -4.92 3.40 5.85
CA LEU A 121 -5.86 2.28 5.89
C LEU A 121 -7.30 2.63 5.50
N LYS A 122 -7.75 3.88 5.61
CA LYS A 122 -9.15 4.25 5.30
C LYS A 122 -9.30 5.07 4.02
N GLY A 123 -8.32 5.92 3.73
CA GLY A 123 -8.48 7.03 2.79
C GLY A 123 -8.95 8.30 3.50
N ILE A 124 -8.78 9.43 2.81
CA ILE A 124 -9.14 10.77 3.26
C ILE A 124 -10.58 11.06 2.80
N GLU A 125 -11.42 11.52 3.73
CA GLU A 125 -12.81 11.88 3.45
C GLU A 125 -12.90 12.94 2.34
N GLY A 126 -13.84 12.75 1.41
CA GLY A 126 -13.99 13.63 0.24
C GLY A 126 -12.91 13.46 -0.84
N VAL A 127 -11.85 12.71 -0.57
CA VAL A 127 -10.77 12.43 -1.53
C VAL A 127 -10.86 10.99 -2.03
N ASN A 128 -10.53 10.00 -1.20
CA ASN A 128 -10.43 8.59 -1.60
C ASN A 128 -10.92 7.60 -0.53
N GLN A 129 -11.73 8.05 0.44
CA GLN A 129 -12.36 7.18 1.43
C GLN A 129 -13.64 6.53 0.85
N PRO A 130 -13.76 5.19 0.84
CA PRO A 130 -14.99 4.50 0.42
C PRO A 130 -16.13 4.74 1.42
N LYS A 131 -17.39 4.65 0.99
CA LYS A 131 -18.56 4.89 1.84
C LYS A 131 -18.65 3.93 3.02
N ALA A 132 -18.43 2.64 2.79
CA ALA A 132 -18.42 1.59 3.81
C ALA A 132 -16.99 1.13 4.09
N VAL A 133 -16.14 2.07 4.53
CA VAL A 133 -14.71 1.81 4.70
C VAL A 133 -14.45 0.72 5.75
N VAL A 134 -13.69 -0.29 5.33
CA VAL A 134 -12.97 -1.19 6.24
C VAL A 134 -11.52 -0.75 6.20
N ALA A 135 -10.92 -0.57 7.38
CA ALA A 135 -9.51 -0.19 7.47
C ALA A 135 -8.65 -1.32 6.90
N SER A 136 -8.00 -1.05 5.77
CA SER A 136 -7.20 -2.01 5.02
C SER A 136 -6.16 -1.30 4.17
N GLU A 137 -4.99 -1.92 4.08
CA GLU A 137 -3.85 -1.49 3.29
C GLU A 137 -4.18 -1.72 1.81
N MET A 138 -4.63 -0.66 1.15
CA MET A 138 -5.00 -0.65 -0.26
C MET A 138 -4.73 0.73 -0.84
N LEU A 139 -4.21 0.78 -2.07
CA LEU A 139 -4.17 2.03 -2.82
C LEU A 139 -5.59 2.33 -3.32
N ARG A 140 -6.12 3.50 -2.96
CA ARG A 140 -7.50 3.88 -3.27
C ARG A 140 -7.54 5.01 -4.27
N LEU A 141 -8.41 4.88 -5.27
CA LEU A 141 -8.63 5.88 -6.31
C LEU A 141 -10.11 6.23 -6.37
N ASN A 142 -10.42 7.51 -6.21
CA ASN A 142 -11.72 8.08 -6.51
C ASN A 142 -11.78 8.48 -7.98
N THR A 143 -12.60 7.76 -8.75
CA THR A 143 -12.69 7.92 -10.19
C THR A 143 -13.44 9.16 -10.64
N THR A 144 -14.05 9.93 -9.72
CA THR A 144 -14.73 11.20 -10.07
C THR A 144 -13.78 12.39 -10.02
N ILE A 145 -12.58 12.25 -9.46
CA ILE A 145 -11.57 13.31 -9.44
C ILE A 145 -10.80 13.26 -10.76
N ALA A 146 -10.91 14.31 -11.55
CA ALA A 146 -10.24 14.40 -12.85
C ALA A 146 -8.71 14.44 -12.68
N PRO A 147 -7.95 13.71 -13.51
CA PRO A 147 -6.49 13.76 -13.48
C PRO A 147 -5.99 15.15 -13.90
N ARG A 148 -4.92 15.62 -13.26
CA ARG A 148 -4.22 16.84 -13.69
C ARG A 148 -3.26 16.58 -14.84
N PRO A 149 -3.14 17.50 -15.82
CA PRO A 149 -2.06 17.47 -16.80
C PRO A 149 -0.69 17.46 -16.12
N VAL A 150 0.27 16.68 -16.66
CA VAL A 150 1.60 16.45 -16.09
C VAL A 150 2.29 17.75 -15.66
N ALA A 151 2.22 18.80 -16.48
CA ALA A 151 2.84 20.10 -16.20
C ALA A 151 2.30 20.84 -14.96
N THR A 152 1.17 20.39 -14.41
CA THR A 152 0.47 21.01 -13.27
C THR A 152 0.31 20.06 -12.08
N GLN A 153 0.90 18.86 -12.18
CA GLN A 153 0.91 17.90 -11.08
C GLN A 153 1.88 18.37 -9.99
N SER A 154 1.44 18.30 -8.74
CA SER A 154 2.36 18.47 -7.61
C SER A 154 2.91 17.11 -7.18
N PRO A 155 4.23 16.93 -7.04
CA PRO A 155 4.81 15.70 -6.48
C PRO A 155 4.31 15.36 -5.08
N LEU A 156 3.87 16.37 -4.32
CA LEU A 156 3.30 16.20 -2.97
C LEU A 156 1.78 15.95 -2.98
N GLY A 157 1.17 15.73 -4.14
CA GLY A 157 -0.23 15.31 -4.28
C GLY A 157 -1.20 16.08 -3.37
N VAL A 158 -1.98 15.34 -2.59
CA VAL A 158 -3.01 15.90 -1.69
C VAL A 158 -2.42 16.88 -0.67
N ALA A 159 -1.20 16.65 -0.17
CA ALA A 159 -0.55 17.54 0.81
C ALA A 159 -0.22 18.93 0.22
N ALA A 160 -0.17 19.06 -1.10
CA ALA A 160 -0.02 20.33 -1.80
C ALA A 160 -1.31 20.83 -2.47
N GLY A 161 -2.48 20.30 -2.08
CA GLY A 161 -3.78 20.68 -2.64
C GLY A 161 -4.08 20.08 -4.01
N ASP A 162 -3.30 19.10 -4.46
CA ASP A 162 -3.56 18.34 -5.68
C ASP A 162 -4.29 17.02 -5.36
N ASN A 163 -5.61 17.10 -5.25
CA ASN A 163 -6.47 15.94 -4.91
C ASN A 163 -6.45 14.80 -5.95
N ALA A 164 -5.86 15.02 -7.13
CA ALA A 164 -5.68 13.97 -8.14
C ALA A 164 -4.34 13.22 -7.98
N GLY A 165 -3.51 13.61 -7.01
CA GLY A 165 -2.27 12.91 -6.67
C GLY A 165 -2.40 12.02 -5.44
N PHE A 166 -1.30 11.33 -5.11
CA PHE A 166 -1.21 10.47 -3.94
C PHE A 166 -1.72 11.14 -2.64
N PRO A 167 -2.54 10.45 -1.81
CA PRO A 167 -2.93 9.03 -1.91
C PRO A 167 -4.14 8.70 -2.79
N ASN A 168 -4.69 9.64 -3.57
CA ASN A 168 -5.78 9.34 -4.52
C ASN A 168 -5.25 8.66 -5.79
N GLY A 169 -5.00 7.36 -5.70
CA GLY A 169 -4.13 6.65 -6.64
C GLY A 169 -2.68 7.08 -6.46
N ARG A 170 -1.84 6.70 -7.42
CA ARG A 170 -0.43 7.10 -7.47
C ARG A 170 -0.03 7.35 -8.91
N ARG A 171 0.50 8.54 -9.17
CA ARG A 171 1.07 8.93 -10.47
C ARG A 171 2.57 8.73 -10.46
N PRO A 172 3.22 8.56 -11.63
CA PRO A 172 4.68 8.45 -11.70
C PRO A 172 5.44 9.63 -11.07
N ALA A 173 4.85 10.83 -11.09
CA ALA A 173 5.45 12.05 -10.55
C ALA A 173 5.24 12.24 -9.02
N ASP A 174 4.41 11.42 -8.37
CA ASP A 174 4.14 11.57 -6.94
C ASP A 174 5.32 11.04 -6.11
N ASP A 175 5.88 11.88 -5.24
CA ASP A 175 6.94 11.53 -4.31
C ASP A 175 6.35 10.85 -3.07
N VAL A 176 6.03 9.57 -3.22
CA VAL A 176 5.40 8.76 -2.17
C VAL A 176 6.28 8.61 -0.93
N THR A 177 7.61 8.68 -1.09
CA THR A 177 8.54 8.50 0.02
C THR A 177 8.57 9.73 0.89
N ASP A 178 8.77 10.91 0.29
CA ASP A 178 8.76 12.18 1.02
C ASP A 178 7.39 12.41 1.68
N LEU A 179 6.29 12.17 0.95
CA LEU A 179 4.95 12.36 1.49
C LEU A 179 4.64 11.44 2.67
N SER A 180 4.93 10.14 2.54
CA SER A 180 4.65 9.17 3.60
C SER A 180 5.53 9.41 4.83
N LEU A 181 6.79 9.83 4.63
CA LEU A 181 7.68 10.20 5.73
C LEU A 181 7.18 11.46 6.46
N ARG A 182 6.79 12.51 5.73
CA ARG A 182 6.23 13.74 6.32
C ARG A 182 4.99 13.45 7.15
N VAL A 183 4.04 12.70 6.58
CA VAL A 183 2.81 12.29 7.29
C VAL A 183 3.15 11.44 8.53
N ALA A 184 4.08 10.47 8.42
CA ALA A 184 4.55 9.70 9.57
C ALA A 184 5.20 10.59 10.65
N MET A 185 5.90 11.64 10.25
CA MET A 185 6.52 12.64 11.13
C MET A 185 5.57 13.77 11.55
N GLY A 186 4.29 13.74 11.16
CA GLY A 186 3.28 14.71 11.58
C GLY A 186 3.38 16.09 10.90
N ALA A 187 4.01 16.15 9.72
CA ALA A 187 4.16 17.35 8.90
C ALA A 187 3.14 17.42 7.76
#